data_AF-G9YJ94-F1
#
_entry.id   AF-G9YJ94-F1
#
_cell.length_a   1.000
_cell.length_b   1.000
_cell.length_c   1.000
_cell.angle_alpha   90.00
_cell.angle_beta   90.00
_cell.angle_gamma   90.00
#
_symmetry.space_group_name_H-M   'P 1'
#
loop_
_entity.id
_entity.type
_entity.pdbx_description
1 polymer ?
#
loop_
_entity_poly.entity_id
_entity_poly.type
_entity_poly.pdbx_seq_one_letter_code
_entity_poly.pdbx_strand_id
1 'polypeptide(L)'
;MMKHVLSIAGTDPSGGAGAAADCKTFCAHGCFALNVITAVVSQNTQGVRDYMDVPPALIASQIDAVFEDISVDAVKIGMVSVPETSCHCRQA
;
A
#
# COMPACT_ATOMS: atom_id res chain seq x y z
N MET A 1 15.26 -13.30 12.32
CA MET A 1 15.33 -12.45 11.11
C MET A 1 14.04 -11.64 11.07
N MET A 2 14.09 -10.34 10.76
CA MET A 2 12.90 -9.48 10.72
C MET A 2 12.08 -9.83 9.47
N LYS A 3 10.75 -9.94 9.60
CA LYS A 3 9.83 -10.24 8.48
C LYS A 3 9.55 -8.97 7.66
N HIS A 4 9.59 -9.03 6.34
CA HIS A 4 9.18 -7.91 5.47
C HIS A 4 7.73 -8.09 5.04
N VAL A 5 6.88 -7.09 5.31
CA VAL A 5 5.46 -7.14 4.99
C VAL A 5 5.10 -5.96 4.10
N LEU A 6 4.51 -6.24 2.95
CA LEU A 6 4.12 -5.25 1.94
C LEU A 6 2.67 -4.83 2.12
N SER A 7 2.42 -3.52 2.25
CA SER A 7 1.09 -2.93 2.06
C SER A 7 0.93 -2.45 0.62
N ILE A 8 -0.18 -2.84 -0.01
CA ILE A 8 -0.65 -2.28 -1.27
C ILE A 8 -1.96 -1.54 -1.00
N ALA A 9 -1.90 -0.22 -0.83
CA ALA A 9 -3.05 0.57 -0.37
C ALA A 9 -2.93 2.06 -0.75
N GLY A 10 -4.02 2.80 -0.59
CA GLY A 10 -4.02 4.26 -0.69
C GLY A 10 -3.40 4.94 0.54
N THR A 11 -3.10 6.24 0.42
CA THR A 11 -2.63 7.06 1.53
C THR A 11 -3.78 7.53 2.42
N ASP A 12 -3.45 7.86 3.67
CA ASP A 12 -4.31 8.65 4.56
C ASP A 12 -3.41 9.70 5.24
N PRO A 13 -3.57 11.00 4.93
CA PRO A 13 -2.78 12.07 5.55
C PRO A 13 -2.94 12.18 7.06
N SER A 14 -4.08 11.75 7.62
CA SER A 14 -4.27 11.74 9.08
C SER A 14 -3.55 10.57 9.77
N GLY A 15 -3.11 9.58 8.98
CA GLY A 15 -2.37 8.41 9.45
C GLY A 15 -3.19 7.43 10.29
N GLY A 16 -4.51 7.51 10.26
CA GLY A 16 -5.42 6.60 10.96
C GLY A 16 -5.78 5.35 10.14
N ALA A 17 -5.64 5.42 8.82
CA ALA A 17 -5.91 4.35 7.87
C ALA A 17 -4.82 4.25 6.78
N GLY A 18 -5.11 3.51 5.70
CA GLY A 18 -4.24 3.37 4.54
C GLY A 18 -2.88 2.75 4.84
N ALA A 19 -1.94 2.96 3.90
CA ALA A 19 -0.57 2.46 4.00
C ALA A 19 0.14 2.92 5.30
N ALA A 20 -0.19 4.11 5.81
CA ALA A 20 0.37 4.62 7.07
C ALA A 20 -0.07 3.79 8.29
N ALA A 21 -1.35 3.41 8.39
CA ALA A 21 -1.84 2.54 9.46
C ALA A 21 -1.33 1.10 9.33
N ASP A 22 -1.20 0.62 8.09
CA ASP A 22 -0.59 -0.69 7.82
C ASP A 22 0.86 -0.73 8.31
N CYS A 23 1.66 0.29 7.95
CA CYS A 23 3.05 0.42 8.39
C CYS A 23 3.17 0.44 9.92
N LYS A 24 2.34 1.23 10.62
CA LYS A 24 2.29 1.23 12.09
C LYS A 24 1.98 -0.15 12.66
N THR A 25 1.04 -0.87 12.03
CA THR A 25 0.64 -2.22 12.45
C THR A 25 1.78 -3.21 12.26
N PHE A 26 2.44 -3.22 11.09
CA PHE A 26 3.56 -4.12 10.81
C PHE A 26 4.72 -3.87 11.75
N CYS A 27 5.09 -2.60 11.96
CA CYS A 27 6.13 -2.21 12.91
C CYS A 27 5.79 -2.62 14.36
N ALA A 28 4.52 -2.48 14.77
CA ALA A 28 4.07 -2.93 16.10
C ALA A 28 4.16 -4.45 16.28
N HIS A 29 4.10 -5.21 15.18
CA HIS A 29 4.31 -6.67 15.15
C HIS A 29 5.77 -7.09 14.87
N GLY A 30 6.73 -6.16 14.96
CA GLY A 30 8.15 -6.47 14.75
C GLY A 30 8.52 -6.82 13.31
N CYS A 31 7.70 -6.39 12.35
CA CYS A 31 7.94 -6.53 10.91
C CYS A 31 8.47 -5.22 10.31
N PHE A 32 9.24 -5.32 9.24
CA PHE A 32 9.62 -4.18 8.43
C PHE A 32 8.54 -3.92 7.38
N ALA A 33 8.07 -2.68 7.30
CA ALA A 33 6.96 -2.30 6.42
C ALA A 33 7.45 -1.82 5.05
N LEU A 34 6.91 -2.43 4.00
CA LEU A 34 7.05 -1.98 2.60
C LEU A 34 5.71 -1.41 2.13
N ASN A 35 5.73 -0.52 1.13
CA ASN A 35 4.51 0.13 0.65
C ASN A 35 4.51 0.29 -0.87
N VAL A 36 3.36 -0.03 -1.49
CA VAL A 36 2.97 0.34 -2.85
C VAL A 36 1.73 1.19 -2.75
N ILE A 37 1.77 2.40 -3.32
CA ILE A 37 0.66 3.36 -3.21
C ILE A 37 -0.27 3.22 -4.42
N THR A 38 -1.56 2.98 -4.15
CA THR A 38 -2.60 2.83 -5.17
C THR A 38 -3.33 4.14 -5.48
N ALA A 39 -3.43 5.03 -4.51
CA ALA A 39 -4.02 6.36 -4.67
C ALA A 39 -3.50 7.31 -3.58
N VAL A 40 -3.42 8.59 -3.91
CA VAL A 40 -3.15 9.66 -2.95
C VAL A 40 -4.49 10.29 -2.54
N VAL A 41 -4.81 10.27 -1.24
CA VAL A 41 -6.12 10.70 -0.75
C VAL A 41 -6.01 11.99 0.04
N SER A 42 -6.92 12.94 -0.20
CA SER A 42 -7.19 14.08 0.67
C SER A 42 -8.21 13.65 1.72
N GLN A 43 -7.72 13.07 2.83
CA GLN A 43 -8.53 12.52 3.92
C GLN A 43 -8.15 13.16 5.27
N ASN A 44 -9.13 13.25 6.17
CA ASN A 44 -8.91 13.46 7.59
C ASN A 44 -9.91 12.65 8.43
N THR A 45 -9.91 12.87 9.74
CA THR A 45 -10.77 12.14 10.69
C THR A 45 -12.27 12.37 10.52
N GLN A 46 -12.68 13.35 9.71
CA GLN A 46 -14.08 13.66 9.40
C GLN A 46 -14.53 13.15 8.04
N GLY A 47 -13.63 12.54 7.26
CA GLY A 47 -13.95 11.91 5.98
C GLY A 47 -12.95 12.19 4.87
N VAL A 48 -13.31 11.72 3.67
CA VAL A 48 -12.55 11.91 2.43
C VAL A 48 -13.11 13.11 1.68
N ARG A 49 -12.21 13.99 1.19
CA ARG A 49 -12.56 15.16 0.39
C ARG A 49 -12.33 14.94 -1.10
N ASP A 50 -11.23 14.28 -1.44
CA ASP A 50 -10.80 14.03 -2.81
C ASP A 50 -9.75 12.90 -2.84
N TYR A 51 -9.46 12.36 -4.02
CA TYR A 51 -8.37 11.41 -4.24
C TYR A 51 -7.85 11.45 -5.67
N MET A 52 -6.60 11.05 -5.84
CA MET A 52 -5.97 10.87 -7.14
C MET A 52 -5.45 9.44 -7.25
N ASP A 53 -5.95 8.72 -8.25
CA ASP A 53 -5.48 7.37 -8.54
C ASP A 53 -4.06 7.39 -9.10
N VAL A 54 -3.24 6.47 -8.61
CA VAL A 54 -1.93 6.20 -9.22
C VAL A 54 -2.18 5.38 -10.49
N PRO A 55 -1.57 5.73 -11.65
CA PRO A 55 -1.74 4.97 -12.87
C PRO A 55 -1.38 3.48 -12.67
N PRO A 56 -2.18 2.52 -13.18
CA PRO A 56 -1.93 1.09 -12.98
C PRO A 56 -0.52 0.64 -13.39
N ALA A 57 0.04 1.20 -14.47
CA ALA A 57 1.40 0.92 -14.91
C ALA A 57 2.47 1.34 -13.87
N LEU A 58 2.23 2.42 -13.12
CA LEU A 58 3.12 2.85 -12.04
C LEU A 58 2.92 2.00 -10.78
N ILE A 59 1.71 1.46 -10.55
CA ILE A 59 1.49 0.48 -9.48
C ILE A 59 2.26 -0.81 -9.77
N ALA A 60 2.20 -1.32 -11.01
CA ALA A 60 2.98 -2.47 -11.46
C ALA A 60 4.49 -2.23 -11.26
N SER A 61 4.99 -1.08 -11.74
CA SER A 61 6.40 -0.72 -11.57
C SER A 61 6.84 -0.59 -10.11
N GLN A 62 5.98 -0.12 -9.20
CA GLN A 62 6.29 -0.12 -7.75
C GLN A 62 6.36 -1.54 -7.18
N ILE A 63 5.45 -2.43 -7.59
CA ILE A 63 5.45 -3.85 -7.18
C ILE A 63 6.75 -4.50 -7.65
N ASP A 64 7.06 -4.38 -8.95
CA ASP A 64 8.28 -4.95 -9.54
C ASP A 64 9.53 -4.45 -8.80
N ALA A 65 9.65 -3.14 -8.57
CA ALA A 65 10.79 -2.56 -7.86
C ALA A 65 10.97 -3.11 -6.43
N VAL A 66 9.89 -3.43 -5.72
CA VAL A 66 9.97 -4.03 -4.38
C VAL A 66 10.38 -5.50 -4.46
N PHE A 67 9.75 -6.28 -5.33
CA PHE A 67 9.99 -7.73 -5.44
C PHE A 67 11.33 -8.08 -6.09
N GLU A 68 11.91 -7.18 -6.90
CA GLU A 68 13.25 -7.33 -7.48
C GLU A 68 14.37 -7.22 -6.43
N ASP A 69 14.16 -6.47 -5.33
CA ASP A 69 15.18 -6.17 -4.33
C ASP A 69 14.93 -6.88 -2.97
N ILE A 70 13.67 -6.97 -2.55
CA ILE A 70 13.32 -7.36 -1.18
C ILE A 70 12.52 -8.67 -1.18
N SER A 71 12.96 -9.65 -0.39
CA SER A 71 12.17 -10.86 -0.12
C SER A 71 10.97 -10.51 0.76
N VAL A 72 9.78 -10.45 0.15
CA VAL A 72 8.50 -10.17 0.81
C VAL A 72 7.95 -11.45 1.47
N ASP A 73 7.70 -11.41 2.78
CA ASP A 73 7.15 -12.56 3.53
C ASP A 73 5.62 -12.60 3.52
N ALA A 74 4.96 -11.45 3.40
CA ALA A 74 3.51 -11.35 3.35
C ALA A 74 3.06 -10.06 2.65
N VAL A 75 1.88 -10.11 2.04
CA VAL A 75 1.24 -8.97 1.37
C VAL A 75 -0.11 -8.71 2.02
N LYS A 76 -0.41 -7.44 2.28
CA LYS A 76 -1.74 -6.97 2.64
C LYS A 76 -2.23 -6.03 1.55
N ILE A 77 -3.46 -6.28 1.09
CA ILE A 77 -4.12 -5.46 0.07
C ILE A 77 -5.21 -4.64 0.77
N GLY A 78 -5.16 -3.33 0.57
CA GLY A 78 -6.15 -2.38 1.06
C GLY A 78 -7.05 -1.84 -0.06
N MET A 79 -7.20 -0.52 -0.10
CA MET A 79 -8.00 0.16 -1.11
C MET A 79 -7.42 -0.04 -2.52
N VAL A 80 -8.24 -0.56 -3.41
CA VAL A 80 -8.00 -0.67 -4.86
C VAL A 80 -9.14 0.04 -5.58
N SER A 81 -8.86 1.22 -6.13
CA SER A 81 -9.87 2.14 -6.65
C SER A 81 -10.39 1.77 -8.04
N VAL A 82 -9.60 1.04 -8.83
CA VAL A 82 -9.97 0.60 -10.19
C VAL A 82 -9.69 -0.90 -10.42
N PRO A 83 -10.48 -1.58 -11.28
CA PRO A 83 -10.33 -3.02 -11.56
C PRO A 83 -8.93 -3.41 -12.05
N GLU A 84 -8.30 -2.56 -12.84
CA GLU A 84 -6.95 -2.76 -13.39
C GLU A 84 -5.90 -2.86 -12.28
N THR A 85 -6.03 -2.04 -11.23
CA THR A 85 -5.18 -2.11 -10.04
C THR A 85 -5.32 -3.46 -9.33
N SER A 86 -6.56 -3.96 -9.23
CA SER A 86 -6.83 -5.27 -8.60
C SER A 86 -6.20 -6.44 -9.37
N CYS A 87 -6.01 -6.33 -10.69
CA CYS A 87 -5.34 -7.35 -11.49
C CYS A 87 -3.85 -7.46 -11.11
N HIS A 88 -3.15 -6.34 -10.99
CA HIS A 88 -1.74 -6.30 -10.62
C HIS A 88 -1.52 -6.74 -9.17
N CYS A 89 -2.42 -6.37 -8.25
CA CYS A 89 -2.32 -6.80 -6.85
C CYS A 89 -2.43 -8.33 -6.67
N ARG A 90 -3.09 -9.05 -7.59
CA ARG A 90 -3.18 -10.52 -7.55
C ARG A 90 -1.89 -11.23 -7.98
N GLN A 91 -0.97 -10.50 -8.59
CA GLN A 91 0.30 -11.04 -9.06
C GLN A 91 1.43 -10.82 -8.04
N ALA A 92 1.17 -10.03 -6.99
CA ALA A 92 2.04 -9.82 -5.84
C ALA A 92 1.93 -10.94 -4.80
#